data_AF-A0A5B6Z8B4-F1
#
_entry.id   AF-A0A5B6Z8B4-F1
#
_cell.length_a   1.000
_cell.length_b   1.000
_cell.length_c   1.000
_cell.angle_alpha   90.00
_cell.angle_beta   90.00
_cell.angle_gamma   90.00
#
_symmetry.space_group_name_H-M   'P 1'
#
loop_
_entity.id
_entity.type
_entity.pdbx_description
1 polymer ?
#
loop_
_entity_poly.entity_id
_entity_poly.type
_entity_poly.pdbx_seq_one_letter_code
_entity_poly.pdbx_strand_id
1 'polypeptide(L)'
;EDWEITWSSRETACDVYGKCGPFGSCNSQDSPICTCLGGFEPKHIEEWRTGNFASGCVRRTLLQCERNTSSGKEVKEDGFLKLKTMKVPDIAEWSTAETEDECESQCLRNCSCIAYAYYSGIGCMLWRGSLIDTQKFSSNGADLHIRVAYTELDKK
;
A
#
# COMPACT_ATOMS: atom_id res chain seq x y z
N GLU A 1 37.23 -12.41 23.62
CA GLU A 1 36.50 -11.42 22.81
C GLU A 1 35.06 -11.88 22.76
N ASP A 2 34.13 -11.05 23.24
CA ASP A 2 32.71 -11.35 23.25
C ASP A 2 32.05 -10.59 22.09
N TRP A 3 31.19 -11.30 21.34
CA TRP A 3 30.45 -10.70 20.24
C TRP A 3 29.28 -9.89 20.78
N GLU A 4 29.23 -8.60 20.46
CA GLU A 4 28.11 -7.73 20.76
C GLU A 4 27.13 -7.68 19.58
N ILE A 5 25.85 -7.89 19.86
CA ILE A 5 24.78 -7.75 18.86
C ILE A 5 24.40 -6.28 18.80
N THR A 6 24.80 -5.61 17.73
CA THR A 6 24.52 -4.18 17.51
C THR A 6 23.20 -3.91 16.80
N TRP A 7 22.59 -4.92 16.17
CA TRP A 7 21.28 -4.82 15.53
C TRP A 7 20.62 -6.20 15.36
N SER A 8 19.30 -6.23 15.30
CA SER A 8 18.49 -7.40 14.92
C SER A 8 17.46 -6.99 13.88
N SER A 9 17.16 -7.86 12.92
CA SER A 9 16.12 -7.59 11.91
C SER A 9 14.70 -7.89 12.40
N ARG A 10 14.55 -8.59 13.52
CA ARG A 10 13.25 -8.90 14.13
C ARG A 10 13.22 -8.32 15.53
N GLU A 11 12.72 -7.10 15.64
CA GLU A 11 12.56 -6.39 16.90
C GLU A 11 11.10 -6.34 17.33
N THR A 12 10.17 -6.41 16.36
CA THR A 12 8.74 -6.24 16.56
C THR A 12 7.92 -7.30 15.84
N ALA A 13 6.64 -7.41 16.21
CA ALA A 13 5.69 -8.26 15.51
C ALA A 13 5.48 -7.86 14.04
N CYS A 14 5.78 -6.62 13.67
CA CYS A 14 5.67 -6.13 12.28
C CYS A 14 6.79 -6.62 11.37
N ASP A 15 7.92 -7.07 11.92
CA ASP A 15 9.03 -7.60 11.14
C ASP A 15 8.77 -9.05 10.67
N VAL A 16 7.66 -9.65 11.12
CA VAL A 16 7.16 -10.90 10.59
C VAL A 16 6.50 -10.64 9.24
N TYR A 17 7.05 -11.25 8.19
CA TYR A 17 6.53 -11.13 6.83
C TYR A 17 5.01 -11.35 6.77
N GLY A 18 4.31 -10.39 6.15
CA GLY A 18 2.87 -10.49 5.91
C GLY A 18 2.00 -10.42 7.18
N LYS A 19 2.50 -9.84 8.28
CA LYS A 19 1.82 -9.79 9.59
C LYS A 19 0.35 -9.34 9.53
N CYS A 20 0.04 -8.37 8.67
CA CYS A 20 -1.28 -7.74 8.56
C CYS A 20 -2.11 -8.22 7.34
N GLY A 21 -1.65 -9.26 6.64
CA GLY A 21 -2.30 -9.78 5.45
C GLY A 21 -2.28 -8.81 4.25
N PRO A 22 -2.95 -9.18 3.14
CA PRO A 22 -3.02 -8.35 1.94
C PRO A 22 -3.70 -7.00 2.19
N PHE A 23 -3.12 -5.93 1.64
CA PHE A 23 -3.61 -4.55 1.74
C PHE A 23 -3.75 -4.02 3.17
N GLY A 24 -3.12 -4.69 4.14
CA GLY A 24 -2.95 -4.23 5.51
C GLY A 24 -1.56 -3.60 5.70
N SER A 25 -1.48 -2.63 6.62
CA SER A 25 -0.24 -2.01 7.06
C SER A 25 -0.01 -2.32 8.54
N CYS A 26 1.23 -2.68 8.88
CA CYS A 26 1.63 -2.84 10.27
C CYS A 26 2.22 -1.55 10.85
N ASN A 27 1.91 -1.25 12.11
CA ASN A 27 2.57 -0.21 12.89
C ASN A 27 2.75 -0.74 14.32
N SER A 28 3.99 -0.90 14.77
CA SER A 28 4.30 -1.47 16.09
C SER A 28 3.89 -0.56 17.25
N GLN A 29 3.61 0.72 16.98
CA GLN A 29 3.18 1.70 17.97
C GLN A 29 1.66 1.79 18.12
N ASP A 30 0.89 1.19 17.20
CA ASP A 30 -0.58 1.27 17.21
C ASP A 30 -1.20 0.08 17.96
N SER A 31 -2.44 0.27 18.43
CA SER A 31 -3.27 -0.78 18.99
C SER A 31 -4.69 -0.67 18.40
N PRO A 32 -5.09 -1.55 17.46
CA PRO A 32 -4.37 -2.73 16.97
C PRO A 32 -3.16 -2.36 16.08
N ILE A 33 -2.14 -3.24 16.05
CA ILE A 33 -0.93 -3.03 15.23
C ILE A 33 -1.18 -3.07 13.73
N CYS A 34 -2.33 -3.62 13.29
CA CYS A 34 -2.68 -3.75 11.89
C CYS A 34 -3.85 -2.84 11.56
N THR A 35 -3.73 -2.09 10.46
CA THR A 35 -4.78 -1.23 9.89
C THR A 35 -4.87 -1.47 8.38
N CYS A 36 -6.04 -1.25 7.78
CA CYS A 36 -6.16 -1.29 6.33
C CYS A 36 -5.52 -0.04 5.70
N LEU A 37 -4.92 -0.21 4.53
CA LEU A 37 -4.44 0.92 3.73
C LEU A 37 -5.61 1.87 3.38
N GLY A 38 -5.30 3.15 3.14
CA GLY A 38 -6.30 4.14 2.76
C GLY A 38 -7.10 3.70 1.51
N GLY A 39 -8.43 3.79 1.58
CA GLY A 39 -9.33 3.30 0.52
C GLY A 39 -9.66 1.79 0.60
N PHE A 40 -9.17 1.09 1.63
CA PHE A 40 -9.46 -0.32 1.89
C PHE A 40 -10.18 -0.52 3.22
N GLU A 41 -10.88 -1.64 3.34
CA GLU A 41 -11.60 -2.07 4.55
C GLU A 41 -11.38 -3.56 4.83
N PRO A 42 -11.54 -4.02 6.08
CA PRO A 42 -11.38 -5.41 6.43
C PRO A 42 -12.24 -6.33 5.57
N LYS A 43 -11.64 -7.37 4.99
CA LYS A 43 -12.40 -8.37 4.22
C LYS A 43 -13.43 -9.09 5.09
N HIS A 44 -13.03 -9.40 6.32
CA HIS A 44 -13.88 -10.00 7.35
C HIS A 44 -13.71 -9.23 8.65
N ILE A 45 -14.67 -8.36 8.98
CA ILE A 45 -14.59 -7.47 10.15
C ILE A 45 -14.53 -8.24 11.48
N GLU A 46 -15.19 -9.40 11.57
CA GLU A 46 -15.18 -10.22 12.79
C GLU A 46 -13.80 -10.82 13.08
N GLU A 47 -13.05 -11.24 12.04
CA GLU A 47 -11.67 -11.69 12.21
C GLU A 47 -10.79 -10.55 12.75
N TRP A 48 -10.92 -9.35 12.16
CA TRP A 48 -10.17 -8.16 12.58
C TRP A 48 -10.46 -7.75 14.02
N ARG A 49 -11.71 -7.86 14.49
CA ARG A 49 -12.08 -7.57 15.89
C ARG A 49 -11.44 -8.54 16.88
N THR A 50 -11.15 -9.76 16.45
CA THR A 50 -10.45 -10.78 17.27
C THR A 50 -8.93 -10.75 17.12
N GLY A 51 -8.38 -9.83 16.31
CA GLY A 51 -6.95 -9.72 16.06
C GLY A 51 -6.42 -10.70 15.01
N ASN A 52 -7.29 -11.38 14.26
CA ASN A 52 -6.92 -12.17 13.09
C ASN A 52 -6.96 -11.30 11.83
N PHE A 53 -5.78 -11.00 11.28
CA PHE A 53 -5.60 -10.14 10.11
C PHE A 53 -5.30 -10.92 8.82
N ALA A 54 -5.32 -12.25 8.85
CA ALA A 54 -4.82 -13.09 7.75
C ALA A 54 -5.57 -12.85 6.42
N SER A 55 -6.88 -12.61 6.49
CA SER A 55 -7.71 -12.31 5.31
C SER A 55 -7.44 -10.93 4.71
N GLY A 56 -6.73 -10.06 5.43
CA GLY A 56 -6.37 -8.72 4.98
C GLY A 56 -7.57 -7.81 4.74
N CYS A 57 -7.42 -6.93 3.77
CA CYS A 57 -8.38 -5.91 3.40
C CYS A 57 -8.80 -6.03 1.93
N VAL A 58 -9.95 -5.44 1.60
CA VAL A 58 -10.48 -5.30 0.25
C VAL A 58 -10.72 -3.83 -0.06
N ARG A 59 -10.68 -3.48 -1.33
CA ARG A 59 -10.90 -2.11 -1.78
C ARG A 59 -12.36 -1.71 -1.52
N ARG A 60 -12.58 -0.53 -0.93
CA ARG A 60 -13.94 -0.01 -0.64
C ARG A 60 -14.71 0.36 -1.89
N THR A 61 -14.00 0.99 -2.83
CA THR A 61 -14.60 1.59 -4.01
C THR A 61 -13.84 1.16 -5.26
N LEU A 62 -14.58 0.59 -6.24
CA LEU A 62 -14.02 0.15 -7.53
C LEU A 62 -13.30 1.30 -8.26
N LEU A 63 -12.17 0.96 -8.88
CA LEU A 63 -11.39 1.85 -9.73
C LEU A 63 -12.15 2.20 -11.01
N GLN A 64 -11.69 3.22 -11.71
CA GLN A 64 -12.25 3.66 -13.00
C GLN A 64 -12.31 2.50 -14.00
N CYS A 65 -11.22 1.74 -14.15
CA CYS A 65 -11.15 0.63 -15.12
C CYS A 65 -12.10 -0.53 -14.79
N GLU A 66 -12.55 -0.64 -13.54
CA GLU A 66 -13.45 -1.70 -13.06
C GLU A 66 -14.93 -1.32 -13.20
N ARG A 67 -15.23 -0.03 -13.47
CA ARG A 67 -16.60 0.47 -13.61
C ARG A 67 -17.07 0.34 -15.05
N ASN A 68 -18.26 -0.21 -15.23
CA ASN A 68 -18.92 -0.30 -16.53
C ASN A 68 -19.27 1.10 -17.06
N THR A 69 -18.65 1.48 -18.19
CA THR A 69 -18.89 2.74 -18.92
C THR A 69 -20.27 2.82 -19.57
N SER A 70 -21.02 1.71 -19.59
CA SER A 70 -22.37 1.62 -20.18
C SER A 70 -23.44 2.41 -19.42
N SER A 71 -23.11 3.01 -18.28
CA SER A 71 -24.06 3.77 -17.44
C SER A 71 -24.25 5.23 -17.86
N GLY A 72 -23.50 5.74 -18.86
CA GLY A 72 -23.55 7.15 -19.29
C GLY A 72 -23.12 8.16 -18.22
N LYS A 73 -22.62 7.70 -17.07
CA LYS A 73 -22.06 8.54 -16.00
C LYS A 73 -20.60 8.80 -16.29
N GLU A 74 -20.21 10.06 -16.21
CA GLU A 74 -18.81 10.49 -16.29
C GLU A 74 -18.02 9.80 -15.17
N VAL A 75 -17.08 8.92 -15.54
CA VAL A 75 -16.19 8.27 -14.59
C VAL A 75 -14.94 9.12 -14.48
N LYS A 76 -14.80 9.84 -13.36
CA LYS A 76 -13.59 10.60 -13.04
C LYS A 76 -12.39 9.67 -12.95
N GLU A 77 -11.24 10.19 -13.36
CA GLU A 77 -9.96 9.46 -13.30
C GLU A 77 -9.61 9.09 -11.86
N ASP A 78 -9.04 7.89 -11.68
CA ASP A 78 -8.47 7.48 -10.39
C ASP A 78 -7.36 8.45 -9.95
N GLY A 79 -6.98 8.40 -8.69
CA GLY A 79 -5.78 9.08 -8.22
C GLY A 79 -5.11 8.31 -7.10
N PHE A 80 -4.23 8.99 -6.35
CA PHE A 80 -3.39 8.32 -5.36
C PHE A 80 -3.50 8.91 -3.96
N LEU A 81 -3.59 8.02 -2.98
CA LEU A 81 -3.35 8.35 -1.58
C LEU A 81 -1.87 8.16 -1.25
N LYS A 82 -1.23 9.25 -0.82
CA LYS A 82 0.17 9.27 -0.41
C LYS A 82 0.33 8.83 1.04
N LEU A 83 0.96 7.68 1.26
CA LEU A 83 1.34 7.16 2.57
C LEU A 83 2.84 7.39 2.80
N LYS A 84 3.17 8.20 3.81
CA LYS A 84 4.56 8.58 4.10
C LYS A 84 5.28 7.56 4.97
N THR A 85 6.61 7.55 4.95
CA THR A 85 7.48 6.76 5.87
C THR A 85 7.09 5.28 5.93
N MET A 86 6.90 4.69 4.76
CA MET A 86 6.49 3.31 4.61
C MET A 86 7.69 2.41 4.29
N LYS A 87 7.70 1.22 4.89
CA LYS A 87 8.25 0.03 4.24
C LYS A 87 7.33 -0.28 3.06
N VAL A 88 7.85 -0.15 1.85
CA VAL A 88 7.08 -0.46 0.65
C VAL A 88 6.75 -1.96 0.58
N PRO A 89 5.67 -2.36 -0.10
CA PRO A 89 5.25 -3.75 -0.20
C PRO A 89 6.32 -4.62 -0.88
N ASP A 90 6.23 -5.92 -0.68
CA ASP A 90 7.09 -6.87 -1.36
C ASP A 90 6.81 -6.92 -2.89
N ILE A 91 7.76 -7.48 -3.63
CA ILE A 91 7.64 -7.81 -5.06
C ILE A 91 7.19 -6.60 -5.91
N ALA A 92 8.06 -5.58 -5.99
CA ALA A 92 7.89 -4.47 -6.90
C ALA A 92 8.29 -4.83 -8.35
N GLU A 93 7.55 -4.32 -9.32
CA GLU A 93 7.96 -4.27 -10.72
C GLU A 93 8.70 -2.95 -11.00
N TRP A 94 9.93 -3.04 -11.49
CA TRP A 94 10.73 -1.88 -11.84
C TRP A 94 10.27 -1.27 -13.15
N SER A 95 10.16 0.06 -13.19
CA SER A 95 9.87 0.82 -14.40
C SER A 95 11.06 1.70 -14.80
N THR A 96 11.13 2.01 -16.10
CA THR A 96 12.11 2.95 -16.67
C THR A 96 11.72 4.42 -16.51
N ALA A 97 10.64 4.73 -15.78
CA ALA A 97 10.27 6.12 -15.47
C ALA A 97 11.39 6.82 -14.69
N GLU A 98 11.80 7.99 -15.17
CA GLU A 98 12.93 8.76 -14.62
C GLU A 98 12.48 9.80 -13.60
N THR A 99 11.16 10.04 -13.50
CA THR A 99 10.57 11.00 -12.56
C THR A 99 9.39 10.40 -11.81
N GLU A 100 9.02 11.01 -10.68
CA GLU A 100 7.84 10.62 -9.91
C GLU A 100 6.55 10.80 -10.73
N ASP A 101 6.44 11.90 -11.48
CA ASP A 101 5.28 12.19 -12.34
C ASP A 101 5.12 11.18 -13.49
N GLU A 102 6.24 10.72 -14.07
CA GLU A 102 6.23 9.64 -15.06
C GLU A 102 5.82 8.31 -14.44
N CYS A 103 6.28 8.02 -13.22
CA CYS A 103 5.93 6.82 -12.47
C CYS A 103 4.42 6.78 -12.18
N GLU A 104 3.87 7.90 -11.72
CA GLU A 104 2.44 8.10 -11.51
C GLU A 104 1.65 7.91 -12.81
N SER A 105 2.06 8.60 -13.88
CA SER A 105 1.41 8.54 -15.19
C SER A 105 1.41 7.13 -15.79
N GLN A 106 2.51 6.38 -15.65
CA GLN A 106 2.59 5.00 -16.10
C GLN A 106 1.66 4.09 -15.31
N CYS A 107 1.56 4.30 -13.98
CA CYS A 107 0.62 3.54 -13.16
C CYS A 107 -0.84 3.84 -13.56
N LEU A 108 -1.22 5.10 -13.72
CA LEU A 108 -2.59 5.48 -14.12
C LEU A 108 -3.03 4.84 -15.43
N ARG A 109 -2.15 4.86 -16.44
CA ARG A 109 -2.41 4.29 -17.78
C ARG A 109 -2.52 2.76 -17.78
N ASN A 110 -2.03 2.08 -16.75
CA ASN A 110 -2.13 0.63 -16.62
C ASN A 110 -3.22 0.27 -15.60
N CYS A 111 -4.35 -0.23 -16.07
CA CYS A 111 -5.48 -0.62 -15.21
C CYS A 111 -5.14 -1.69 -14.15
N SER A 112 -4.08 -2.49 -14.37
CA SER A 112 -3.63 -3.47 -13.39
C SER A 112 -2.71 -2.86 -12.32
N CYS A 113 -2.19 -1.65 -12.52
CA CYS A 113 -1.36 -0.98 -11.53
C CYS A 113 -2.23 -0.46 -10.38
N ILE A 114 -1.84 -0.81 -9.16
CA ILE A 114 -2.59 -0.49 -7.95
C ILE A 114 -1.83 0.39 -6.96
N ALA A 115 -0.51 0.51 -7.10
CA ALA A 115 0.33 1.41 -6.33
C ALA A 115 1.65 1.69 -7.04
N TYR A 116 2.29 2.79 -6.68
CA TYR A 116 3.66 3.08 -7.05
C TYR A 116 4.44 3.72 -5.90
N ALA A 117 5.76 3.70 -6.02
CA ALA A 117 6.67 4.45 -5.16
C ALA A 117 7.82 4.93 -6.04
N TYR A 118 8.31 6.13 -5.74
CA TYR A 118 9.47 6.69 -6.40
C TYR A 118 10.48 7.11 -5.35
N TYR A 119 11.73 6.71 -5.53
CA TYR A 119 12.81 7.13 -4.65
C TYR A 119 14.02 7.52 -5.48
N SER A 120 14.53 8.73 -5.25
CA SER A 120 15.70 9.24 -5.98
C SER A 120 16.91 8.34 -5.78
N GLY A 121 17.50 7.86 -6.89
CA GLY A 121 18.62 6.91 -6.89
C GLY A 121 18.22 5.43 -6.90
N ILE A 122 16.95 5.11 -6.64
CA ILE A 122 16.40 3.75 -6.79
C ILE A 122 15.51 3.67 -8.04
N GLY A 123 14.68 4.68 -8.28
CA GLY A 123 13.80 4.77 -9.44
C GLY A 123 12.33 4.45 -9.13
N CYS A 124 11.57 4.17 -10.18
CA CYS A 124 10.14 3.89 -10.12
C CYS A 124 9.85 2.40 -9.84
N MET A 125 9.04 2.16 -8.83
CA MET A 125 8.52 0.86 -8.43
C MET A 125 7.01 0.84 -8.60
N LEU A 126 6.48 -0.16 -9.28
CA LEU A 126 5.05 -0.35 -9.54
C LEU A 126 4.57 -1.66 -8.92
N TRP A 127 3.33 -1.69 -8.45
CA TRP A 127 2.68 -2.92 -7.98
C TRP A 127 1.41 -3.19 -8.77
N ARG A 128 1.27 -4.45 -9.21
CA ARG A 128 0.08 -4.97 -9.90
C ARG A 128 -0.64 -6.10 -9.16
N GLY A 129 0.06 -6.74 -8.22
CA GLY A 129 -0.47 -7.80 -7.36
C GLY A 129 -1.02 -7.26 -6.04
N SER A 130 -1.35 -8.15 -5.10
CA SER A 130 -1.72 -7.71 -3.75
C SER A 130 -0.54 -7.06 -3.04
N LEU A 131 -0.79 -5.99 -2.27
CA LEU A 131 0.24 -5.35 -1.46
C LEU A 131 0.40 -6.11 -0.16
N ILE A 132 1.56 -6.74 0.06
CA ILE A 132 1.84 -7.54 1.25
C ILE A 132 3.11 -6.99 1.92
N ASP A 133 3.26 -7.28 3.22
CA ASP A 133 4.45 -6.92 4.00
C ASP A 133 4.71 -5.41 4.12
N THR A 134 3.64 -4.62 4.09
CA THR A 134 3.68 -3.16 4.25
C THR A 134 3.70 -2.77 5.73
N GLN A 135 4.55 -1.81 6.07
CA GLN A 135 4.69 -1.32 7.45
C GLN A 135 4.88 0.20 7.46
N LYS A 136 4.26 0.85 8.43
CA LYS A 136 4.50 2.25 8.77
C LYS A 136 5.67 2.33 9.74
N PHE A 137 6.69 3.09 9.38
CA PHE A 137 7.78 3.42 10.28
C PHE A 137 7.53 4.77 10.99
N SER A 138 8.11 4.90 12.20
CA SER A 138 8.11 6.14 12.99
C SER A 138 8.98 7.23 12.34
N SER A 139 10.05 6.82 11.68
CA SER A 139 10.95 7.66 10.89
C SER A 139 11.58 6.83 9.79
N ASN A 140 12.10 7.50 8.75
CA ASN A 140 12.69 6.86 7.58
C ASN A 140 11.68 5.98 6.80
N GLY A 141 12.07 5.51 5.63
CA GLY A 141 11.17 4.83 4.69
C GLY A 141 10.74 5.71 3.52
N ALA A 142 10.03 5.11 2.57
CA ALA A 142 9.64 5.77 1.33
C ALA A 142 8.18 6.22 1.35
N ASP A 143 7.83 7.10 0.42
CA ASP A 143 6.45 7.43 0.14
C ASP A 143 5.84 6.38 -0.78
N LEU A 144 4.72 5.79 -0.36
CA LEU A 144 3.94 4.82 -1.12
C LEU A 144 2.64 5.47 -1.57
N HIS A 145 2.36 5.42 -2.87
CA HIS A 145 1.19 6.02 -3.49
C HIS A 145 0.22 4.91 -3.89
N ILE A 146 -0.91 4.84 -3.18
CA ILE A 146 -1.94 3.81 -3.38
C ILE A 146 -3.00 4.33 -4.35
N ARG A 147 -3.21 3.63 -5.48
CA ARG A 147 -4.26 3.99 -6.44
C ARG A 147 -5.61 3.76 -5.80
N VAL A 148 -6.47 4.76 -5.84
CA VAL A 148 -7.84 4.73 -5.35
C VAL A 148 -8.78 5.43 -6.33
N ALA A 149 -10.07 5.11 -6.24
CA ALA A 149 -11.07 5.86 -6.98
C ALA A 149 -11.08 7.32 -6.56
N TYR A 150 -11.38 8.23 -7.51
CA TYR A 150 -11.48 9.67 -7.26
C TYR A 150 -12.28 10.02 -6.00
N THR A 151 -13.41 9.34 -5.78
CA THR A 151 -14.33 9.58 -4.65
C THR A 151 -13.73 9.28 -3.28
N GLU A 152 -12.59 8.59 -3.21
CA GLU A 152 -11.85 8.38 -1.96
C GLU A 152 -10.88 9.53 -1.66
N LEU A 153 -10.52 10.36 -2.64
CA LEU A 153 -9.60 11.48 -2.47
C LEU A 153 -10.24 12.67 -1.73
N ASP A 154 -11.56 12.82 -1.89
CA ASP A 154 -12.36 13.88 -1.24
C ASP A 154 -12.67 13.60 0.23
N LYS A 155 -12.37 12.39 0.73
CA LYS A 155 -12.66 11.97 2.12
C LYS A 155 -11.50 12.26 3.09
N LYS A 156 -10.62 13.21 2.74
CA LYS A 156 -9.43 13.58 3.49
C LYS A 156 -9.73 14.29 4.81
#